data_AF-A0AAJ1B121-F1
#
_entry.id   AF-A0AAJ1B121-F1
#
_cell.length_a   1.000
_cell.length_b   1.000
_cell.length_c   1.000
_cell.angle_alpha   90.00
_cell.angle_beta   90.00
_cell.angle_gamma   90.00
#
_symmetry.space_group_name_H-M   'P 1'
#
loop_
_entity.id
_entity.type
_entity.pdbx_description
1 polymer ?
#
loop_
_entity_poly.entity_id
_entity_poly.type
_entity_poly.pdbx_seq_one_letter_code
_entity_poly.pdbx_strand_id
1 'polypeptide(L)' 'MQSMYYGVDEVEQVLQISKSKSYTLIRKLNEELKQKGFITIAGKIPKKYLEERCYGLAEKEA' A
#
# COMPACT_ATOMS: atom_id res chain seq x y z
N MET A 1 3.34 -4.79 -17.96
CA MET A 1 3.85 -3.49 -17.47
C MET A 1 3.62 -3.48 -15.96
N GLN A 2 4.66 -3.69 -15.15
CA GLN A 2 4.53 -3.78 -13.69
C GLN A 2 4.28 -2.38 -13.13
N SER A 3 3.04 -2.09 -12.71
CA SER A 3 2.73 -0.87 -11.98
C SER A 3 3.52 -0.87 -10.66
N MET A 4 4.36 0.14 -10.43
CA MET A 4 5.17 0.27 -9.19
C MET A 4 4.35 0.66 -7.95
N TYR A 5 3.07 0.98 -8.14
CA TYR A 5 2.16 1.46 -7.10
C TYR A 5 0.90 0.60 -7.04
N TYR A 6 0.37 0.41 -5.84
CA TYR A 6 -0.99 -0.06 -5.60
C TYR A 6 -1.93 1.13 -5.47
N GLY A 7 -3.03 1.10 -6.22
CA GLY A 7 -4.19 1.94 -5.97
C GLY A 7 -5.09 1.39 -4.86
N VAL A 8 -6.10 2.15 -4.48
CA VAL A 8 -7.10 1.77 -3.46
C VAL A 8 -7.75 0.42 -3.77
N ASP A 9 -8.15 0.21 -5.03
CA ASP A 9 -8.80 -1.02 -5.49
C ASP A 9 -7.85 -2.23 -5.40
N GLU A 10 -6.58 -2.06 -5.78
CA GLU A 10 -5.59 -3.14 -5.62
C GLU A 10 -5.33 -3.46 -4.15
N VAL A 11 -5.21 -2.44 -3.27
CA VAL A 11 -5.06 -2.65 -1.83
C VAL A 11 -6.28 -3.37 -1.24
N GLU A 12 -7.48 -3.04 -1.71
CA GLU A 12 -8.72 -3.71 -1.31
C GLU A 12 -8.69 -5.21 -1.66
N GLN A 13 -8.31 -5.54 -2.89
CA GLN A 13 -8.23 -6.92 -3.36
C GLN A 13 -7.13 -7.73 -2.66
N VAL A 14 -5.95 -7.11 -2.49
CA VAL A 14 -4.77 -7.77 -1.90
C VAL A 14 -4.97 -8.05 -0.42
N LEU A 15 -5.55 -7.11 0.33
CA LEU A 15 -5.76 -7.24 1.77
C LEU A 15 -7.14 -7.77 2.16
N GLN A 16 -8.04 -7.92 1.19
CA GLN A 16 -9.45 -8.30 1.40
C GLN A 16 -10.15 -7.45 2.48
N ILE A 17 -9.91 -6.14 2.44
CA ILE A 17 -10.52 -5.15 3.35
C ILE A 17 -11.58 -4.34 2.61
N SER A 18 -12.36 -3.53 3.32
CA SER A 18 -13.30 -2.61 2.68
C SER A 18 -12.58 -1.42 2.04
N LYS A 19 -13.15 -0.88 0.95
CA LYS A 19 -12.66 0.34 0.26
C LYS A 19 -12.34 1.49 1.21
N SER A 20 -13.20 1.74 2.20
CA SER A 20 -13.00 2.78 3.22
C SER A 20 -11.77 2.52 4.09
N LYS A 21 -11.51 1.26 4.44
CA LYS A 21 -10.28 0.85 5.15
C LYS A 21 -9.06 1.00 4.25
N SER A 22 -9.15 0.66 2.96
CA SER A 22 -8.05 0.84 1.99
C SER A 22 -7.62 2.31 1.89
N TYR A 23 -8.57 3.24 1.77
CA TYR A 23 -8.27 4.68 1.78
C TYR A 23 -7.56 5.13 3.07
N THR A 24 -8.07 4.69 4.21
CA THR A 24 -7.50 5.03 5.53
C THR A 24 -6.08 4.50 5.67
N LEU A 25 -5.84 3.26 5.23
CA LEU A 25 -4.53 2.62 5.26
C LEU A 25 -3.53 3.33 4.35
N ILE A 26 -3.90 3.59 3.10
CA ILE A 26 -3.04 4.32 2.14
C ILE A 26 -2.67 5.70 2.68
N ARG A 27 -3.63 6.42 3.28
CA ARG A 27 -3.37 7.73 3.88
C ARG A 27 -2.36 7.62 5.01
N LYS A 28 -2.55 6.69 5.95
CA LYS A 28 -1.65 6.48 7.08
C LYS A 28 -0.22 6.14 6.62
N LEU A 29 -0.09 5.25 5.62
CA LEU A 29 1.21 4.84 5.10
C LEU A 29 1.88 5.97 4.29
N ASN A 30 1.12 6.78 3.57
CA ASN A 30 1.65 7.97 2.91
C ASN A 30 2.10 9.04 3.92
N GLU A 31 1.46 9.15 5.08
CA GLU A 31 1.94 10.02 6.16
C GLU A 31 3.28 9.53 6.73
N GLU A 32 3.44 8.21 6.94
CA GLU A 32 4.73 7.64 7.35
C GLU A 32 5.84 7.88 6.32
N LEU A 33 5.56 7.67 5.03
CA LEU A 33 6.51 7.89 3.94
C LEU A 33 6.89 9.37 3.85
N LYS A 34 5.94 10.29 4.03
CA LYS A 34 6.20 11.73 4.07
C LYS A 34 7.10 12.11 5.25
N GLN A 35 6.88 11.51 6.43
CA GLN A 35 7.74 11.72 7.60
C GLN A 35 9.17 11.20 7.38
N LYS A 36 9.32 10.11 6.63
CA LYS A 36 10.62 9.57 6.22
C LYS A 36 11.31 10.39 5.11
N GLY A 37 10.66 11.43 4.58
CA GLY A 37 11.20 12.29 3.51
C GLY A 37 10.95 11.78 2.10
N PHE A 38 10.10 10.77 1.92
CA PHE A 38 9.72 10.28 0.59
C PHE A 38 8.56 11.07 -0.02
N ILE A 39 8.54 11.11 -1.35
CA ILE A 39 7.43 11.67 -2.12
C ILE A 39 6.28 10.65 -2.13
N THR A 40 5.09 11.09 -1.72
CA THR A 40 3.88 10.27 -1.68
C THR A 40 2.82 10.80 -2.63
N ILE A 41 1.98 9.90 -3.13
CA ILE A 41 0.92 10.22 -4.09
C ILE A 41 -0.42 9.88 -3.43
N ALA A 42 -1.34 10.85 -3.36
CA ALA A 42 -2.66 10.61 -2.79
C ALA A 42 -3.39 9.48 -3.55
N GLY A 43 -3.94 8.52 -2.82
CA GLY A 43 -4.67 7.37 -3.39
C GLY A 43 -3.79 6.25 -3.96
N LYS A 44 -2.47 6.39 -3.90
CA LYS A 44 -1.50 5.37 -4.33
C LYS A 44 -0.44 5.13 -3.27
N ILE A 45 0.12 3.93 -3.26
CA ILE A 45 1.22 3.55 -2.38
C ILE A 45 2.23 2.68 -3.12
N PRO A 46 3.55 2.81 -2.90
CA PRO A 46 4.54 1.92 -3.51
C PRO A 46 4.27 0.47 -3.11
N LYS A 47 4.29 -0.47 -4.08
CA LYS A 47 3.99 -1.89 -3.83
C LYS A 47 4.91 -2.49 -2.77
N LYS A 48 6.21 -2.30 -2.97
CA LYS A 48 7.26 -2.71 -2.03
C LYS A 48 7.01 -2.24 -0.60
N TYR A 49 6.56 -0.98 -0.44
CA TYR A 49 6.34 -0.42 0.89
C TYR A 49 5.13 -1.06 1.59
N LEU A 50 4.08 -1.40 0.84
CA LEU A 50 2.93 -2.14 1.38
C LEU A 50 3.35 -3.56 1.79
N GLU A 51 4.10 -4.25 0.93
CA GLU A 51 4.59 -5.62 1.15
C GLU A 51 5.52 -5.72 2.37
N GLU A 52 6.44 -4.76 2.57
CA GLU A 52 7.31 -4.69 3.75
C GLU A 52 6.55 -4.40 5.05
N ARG A 53 5.44 -3.64 4.97
CA ARG A 53 4.68 -3.22 6.16
C ARG A 53 3.58 -4.18 6.56
N CYS A 54 3.15 -5.06 5.66
CA CYS A 54 2.07 -5.99 5.93
C CYS A 54 2.64 -7.39 6.15
N TYR A 55 2.57 -7.85 7.40
CA TYR A 55 3.02 -9.18 7.78
C TYR A 55 2.24 -10.26 7.01
N GLY A 56 2.95 -11.16 6.32
CA GLY A 56 2.35 -12.24 5.51
C GLY A 56 2.05 -11.89 4.04
N LEU A 57 2.32 -10.66 3.57
CA LEU A 57 2.24 -10.33 2.14
C LEU A 57 3.53 -10.65 1.35
N ALA A 58 4.67 -10.68 2.05
CA ALA A 58 5.96 -11.06 1.48
C ALA A 58 6.13 -12.58 1.32
N GLU A 59 5.19 -13.40 1.81
CA GLU A 59 5.22 -14.86 1.68
C GLU A 59 4.27 -15.33 0.58
N LYS A 60 4.65 -15.08 -0.68
CA LYS A 60 4.17 -15.86 -1.83
C LYS A 60 5.32 -16.22 -2.77
N GLU A 61 6.35 -16.82 -2.19
CA GLU A 61 7.22 -17.76 -2.89
C GLU A 61 7.33 -19.02 -2.03
N ALA A 62 6.32 -19.89 -2.12
CA ALA A 62 6.38 -21.35 -1.97
C ALA A 62 5.07 -21.98 -2.47
#